data_AF-A0A920MH04-F1
#
_entry.id   AF-A0A920MH04-F1
#
_cell.length_a   1.000
_cell.length_b   1.000
_cell.length_c   1.000
_cell.angle_alpha   90.00
_cell.angle_beta   90.00
_cell.angle_gamma   90.00
#
_symmetry.space_group_name_H-M   'P 1'
#
loop_
_entity.id
_entity.type
_entity.pdbx_description
1 polymer ?
#
loop_
_entity_poly.entity_id
_entity_poly.type
_entity_poly.pdbx_seq_one_letter_code
_entity_poly.pdbx_strand_id
1 'polypeptide(L)'
;MKKIAESSQSDNLAGAVITVPAYFDDVQRQATKIAAQLSGIEVMRLINEPTAALLLWIGYWKYGIFIVYDFGGGTFDVSIFP
;
A
#
# COMPACT_ATOMS: atom_id res chain seq x y z
N MET A 1 0.20 14.01 -0.19
CA MET A 1 0.29 13.12 0.99
C MET A 1 1.39 13.54 1.96
N LYS A 2 2.68 13.51 1.59
CA LYS A 2 3.80 13.89 2.50
C LYS A 2 3.56 15.22 3.27
N LYS A 3 3.31 16.33 2.55
CA LYS A 3 3.02 17.63 3.18
C LYS A 3 1.83 17.63 4.14
N ILE A 4 0.79 16.84 3.82
CA ILE A 4 -0.39 16.72 4.68
C ILE A 4 -0.01 16.00 5.98
N ALA A 5 0.72 14.88 5.87
CA ALA A 5 1.21 14.13 7.03
C ALA A 5 2.12 15.00 7.91
N GLU A 6 3.06 15.73 7.32
CA GLU A 6 3.95 16.67 8.03
C GLU A 6 3.17 17.80 8.71
N SER A 7 2.08 18.27 8.12
CA SER A 7 1.23 19.30 8.76
C SER A 7 0.36 18.76 9.91
N SER A 8 0.07 17.46 9.90
CA SER A 8 -0.80 16.80 10.89
C SER A 8 -0.04 16.22 12.09
N GLN A 9 1.28 16.09 11.98
CA GLN A 9 2.11 15.42 12.98
C GLN A 9 3.29 16.30 13.38
N SER A 10 3.52 16.44 14.69
CA SER A 10 4.55 17.34 15.23
C SER A 10 5.98 16.82 15.08
N ASP A 11 6.13 15.53 14.84
CA ASP A 11 7.42 14.84 14.74
C ASP A 11 7.86 14.63 13.28
N ASN A 12 9.16 14.48 13.09
CA ASN A 12 9.73 14.17 11.78
C ASN A 12 9.24 12.81 11.27
N LEU A 13 8.73 12.79 10.03
CA LEU A 13 8.32 11.55 9.37
C LEU A 13 9.54 10.68 9.05
N ALA A 14 9.59 9.47 9.61
CA ALA A 14 10.66 8.50 9.32
C ALA A 14 10.56 7.90 7.91
N GLY A 15 9.40 7.92 7.27
CA GLY A 15 9.18 7.33 5.97
C GLY A 15 7.74 6.92 5.74
N ALA A 16 7.50 6.15 4.69
CA ALA A 16 6.18 5.65 4.33
C ALA A 16 6.20 4.19 3.90
N VAL A 17 5.11 3.50 4.19
CA VAL A 17 4.70 2.28 3.49
C VAL A 17 3.79 2.70 2.35
N ILE A 18 4.04 2.19 1.14
CA ILE A 18 3.30 2.58 -0.06
C ILE A 18 2.64 1.34 -0.64
N THR A 19 1.35 1.44 -0.97
CA THR A 19 0.61 0.37 -1.63
C THR A 19 0.92 0.35 -3.13
N VAL A 20 0.91 -0.83 -3.73
CA VAL A 20 1.02 -1.04 -5.18
C VAL A 20 0.03 -2.12 -5.62
N PRO A 21 -0.41 -2.10 -6.89
CA PRO A 21 -1.26 -3.16 -7.43
C PRO A 21 -0.62 -4.53 -7.29
N ALA A 22 -1.42 -5.55 -7.01
CA ALA A 22 -0.91 -6.89 -6.70
C ALA A 22 -0.17 -7.55 -7.88
N TYR A 23 -0.52 -7.18 -9.11
CA TYR A 23 0.07 -7.72 -10.34
C TYR A 23 1.30 -6.93 -10.83
N PHE A 24 1.73 -5.89 -10.10
CA PHE A 24 2.92 -5.14 -10.48
C PHE A 24 4.16 -6.03 -10.52
N ASP A 25 4.88 -6.00 -11.64
CA ASP A 25 6.18 -6.64 -11.79
C ASP A 25 7.30 -5.84 -11.09
N ASP A 26 8.51 -6.40 -11.06
CA ASP A 26 9.64 -5.77 -10.39
C ASP A 26 10.02 -4.39 -10.97
N VAL A 27 9.82 -4.19 -12.28
CA VAL A 27 10.13 -2.91 -12.96
C VAL A 27 9.15 -1.84 -12.50
N GLN A 28 7.86 -2.17 -12.48
CA GLN A 28 6.81 -1.26 -12.02
C GLN A 28 6.97 -0.93 -10.53
N ARG A 29 7.30 -1.92 -9.69
CA ARG A 29 7.58 -1.69 -8.26
C ARG A 29 8.79 -0.79 -8.04
N GLN A 30 9.87 -0.98 -8.81
CA GLN A 30 11.02 -0.08 -8.72
C GLN A 30 10.69 1.33 -9.20
N ALA A 31 9.91 1.47 -10.28
CA ALA A 31 9.46 2.78 -10.73
C ALA A 31 8.68 3.52 -9.63
N THR A 32 7.78 2.84 -8.91
CA THR A 32 7.08 3.42 -7.76
C THR A 32 8.04 3.84 -6.64
N LYS A 33 9.04 3.01 -6.32
CA LYS A 33 10.03 3.33 -5.28
C LYS A 33 10.86 4.55 -5.65
N ILE A 34 11.32 4.63 -6.91
CA ILE A 34 12.08 5.76 -7.43
C ILE A 34 11.24 7.03 -7.39
N ALA A 35 9.97 6.98 -7.81
CA ALA A 35 9.06 8.13 -7.76
C ALA A 35 8.88 8.66 -6.33
N ALA A 36 8.78 7.77 -5.34
CA ALA A 36 8.72 8.15 -3.93
C ALA A 36 10.04 8.79 -3.44
N GLN A 37 11.18 8.22 -3.79
CA GLN A 37 12.50 8.78 -3.45
C GLN A 37 12.72 10.17 -4.06
N LEU A 38 12.34 10.37 -5.32
CA LEU A 38 12.37 11.68 -5.99
C LEU A 38 11.46 12.71 -5.31
N SER A 39 10.40 12.23 -4.65
CA SER A 39 9.49 13.06 -3.83
C SER A 39 10.00 13.27 -2.39
N GLY A 40 11.21 12.80 -2.08
CA GLY A 40 11.83 12.88 -0.75
C GLY A 40 11.12 12.01 0.30
N ILE A 41 10.46 10.92 -0.12
CA ILE A 41 9.82 9.97 0.79
C ILE A 41 10.75 8.76 0.93
N GLU A 42 11.17 8.46 2.16
CA GLU A 42 11.83 7.20 2.46
C GLU A 42 10.82 6.05 2.40
N VAL A 43 11.03 5.09 1.49
CA VAL A 43 10.12 3.94 1.31
C VAL A 43 10.55 2.81 2.23
N MET A 44 9.78 2.59 3.30
CA MET A 44 10.03 1.52 4.27
C MET A 44 9.64 0.15 3.70
N ARG A 45 8.52 0.09 2.98
CA ARG A 45 8.03 -1.13 2.32
C ARG A 45 7.05 -0.77 1.21
N LEU A 46 7.09 -1.55 0.12
CA LEU A 46 5.98 -1.63 -0.82
C LEU A 46 5.11 -2.83 -0.43
N ILE A 47 3.81 -2.60 -0.25
CA ILE A 47 2.83 -3.65 0.07
C ILE A 47 1.79 -3.75 -1.04
N ASN A 48 1.24 -4.95 -1.26
CA ASN A 48 0.18 -5.11 -2.23
C ASN A 48 -1.12 -4.49 -1.69
N GLU A 49 -1.85 -3.77 -2.53
CA GLU A 49 -3.15 -3.17 -2.21
C GLU A 49 -4.13 -4.14 -1.52
N PRO A 50 -4.41 -5.35 -2.06
CA PRO A 50 -5.36 -6.24 -1.41
C PRO A 50 -4.86 -6.77 -0.05
N THR A 51 -3.54 -6.90 0.13
CA THR A 51 -2.96 -7.25 1.44
C THR A 51 -3.11 -6.11 2.43
N ALA A 52 -2.91 -4.86 2.00
CA ALA A 52 -3.13 -3.68 2.82
C ALA A 52 -4.58 -3.59 3.30
N ALA A 53 -5.53 -3.85 2.40
CA ALA A 53 -6.96 -3.89 2.71
C ALA A 53 -7.30 -4.98 3.74
N LEU A 54 -6.72 -6.17 3.61
CA LEU A 54 -6.96 -7.28 4.54
C LEU A 54 -6.33 -7.04 5.92
N LEU A 55 -5.15 -6.41 5.99
CA LEU A 55 -4.45 -6.13 7.26
C LEU A 55 -5.31 -5.32 8.24
N LEU A 56 -6.16 -4.43 7.75
CA LEU A 56 -7.10 -3.66 8.58
C LEU A 56 -8.13 -4.55 9.29
N TRP A 57 -8.42 -5.72 8.72
CA TRP A 57 -9.47 -6.62 9.20
C TRP A 57 -8.96 -7.82 10.00
N ILE A 58 -7.65 -8.05 10.03
CA ILE A 58 -7.04 -9.27 10.60
C ILE A 58 -7.31 -9.45 12.11
N GLY A 59 -7.65 -8.36 12.83
CA GLY A 59 -8.01 -8.40 14.25
C GLY A 59 -9.48 -8.76 14.53
N TYR A 60 -10.34 -8.71 13.52
CA TYR A 60 -11.79 -8.87 13.67
C TYR A 60 -12.28 -10.28 13.31
N TRP A 61 -11.48 -11.04 12.55
CA TRP A 61 -11.87 -12.36 12.03
C TRP A 61 -10.72 -13.34 12.24
N LYS A 62 -10.99 -14.46 12.93
CA LYS A 62 -9.93 -15.43 13.29
C LYS A 62 -9.67 -16.49 12.23
N TYR A 63 -10.66 -16.83 11.39
CA TYR A 63 -10.55 -17.91 10.38
C TYR A 63 -11.57 -17.70 9.25
N GLY A 64 -11.17 -17.93 8.00
CA GLY A 64 -12.06 -17.91 6.84
C GLY A 64 -11.34 -17.58 5.54
N ILE A 65 -11.96 -17.90 4.41
CA ILE A 65 -11.46 -17.45 3.10
C ILE A 65 -11.96 -16.04 2.85
N PHE A 66 -11.04 -15.13 2.56
CA PHE A 66 -11.35 -13.73 2.27
C PHE A 66 -11.18 -13.45 0.78
N ILE A 67 -12.12 -12.69 0.22
CA ILE A 67 -12.00 -12.15 -1.13
C ILE A 67 -11.93 -10.64 -1.00
N VAL A 68 -10.87 -10.05 -1.56
CA VAL A 68 -10.74 -8.62 -1.72
C VAL A 68 -11.05 -8.28 -3.18
N TYR A 69 -12.11 -7.50 -3.37
CA TYR A 69 -12.46 -6.87 -4.64
C TYR A 69 -12.00 -5.41 -4.60
N ASP A 70 -11.01 -5.07 -5.40
CA ASP A 70 -10.51 -3.70 -5.55
C ASP A 70 -10.96 -3.14 -6.91
N PHE A 71 -11.89 -2.19 -6.86
CA PHE A 71 -12.45 -1.54 -8.05
C PHE A 71 -11.96 -0.08 -8.10
N GLY A 72 -10.75 0.09 -8.63
CA GLY A 72 -10.09 1.38 -8.78
C GLY A 72 -10.49 2.11 -10.06
N GLY A 73 -10.01 3.35 -10.20
CA GLY A 73 -10.28 4.18 -11.39
C GLY A 73 -9.46 3.79 -12.64
N GLY A 74 -8.46 2.93 -12.50
CA GLY A 74 -7.59 2.49 -13.60
C GLY A 74 -7.29 1.00 -13.63
N THR A 75 -7.64 0.26 -12.56
CA THR A 75 -7.35 -1.16 -12.41
C THR A 75 -8.53 -1.82 -11.71
N PHE A 76 -8.72 -3.11 -11.98
CA PHE A 76 -9.67 -3.94 -11.26
C PHE A 76 -8.97 -5.22 -10.86
N ASP A 77 -8.90 -5.47 -9.56
CA ASP A 77 -8.11 -6.54 -8.98
C ASP A 77 -8.96 -7.40 -8.03
N VAL A 78 -8.78 -8.72 -8.13
CA VAL A 78 -9.44 -9.68 -7.24
C VAL A 78 -8.36 -10.56 -6.61
N SER A 79 -8.36 -10.64 -5.29
CA SER A 79 -7.43 -11.49 -4.54
C SER A 79 -8.17 -12.36 -3.56
N ILE A 80 -7.75 -13.62 -3.46
CA ILE A 80 -8.30 -14.63 -2.54
C ILE A 80 -7.23 -14.95 -1.50
N PHE A 81 -7.57 -14.84 -0.23
CA PHE A 81 -6.70 -15.16 0.89
C PHE A 81 -7.32 -16.29 1.73
N PRO A 82 -6.53 -17.31 2.10
CA PRO A 82 -6.98 -18.37 3.02
C PRO A 82 -6.99 -17.93 4.49
#